data_AF-A0A349X7P7-F1
#
_entry.id   AF-A0A349X7P7-F1
#
_cell.length_a   1.000
_cell.length_b   1.000
_cell.length_c   1.000
_cell.angle_alpha   90.00
_cell.angle_beta   90.00
_cell.angle_gamma   90.00
#
_symmetry.space_group_name_H-M   'P 1'
#
loop_
_entity.id
_entity.type
_entity.pdbx_description
1 polymer ?
#
loop_
_entity_poly.entity_id
_entity_poly.type
_entity_poly.pdbx_seq_one_letter_code
_entity_poly.pdbx_strand_id
1 'polypeptide(L)'
;HQDILAYLYEHHLASPELMPVVKDNVNSVSIKRVVRERDESQSTGKVPTLLKGYLKVGARVSDRAVIDPVFNTTFVAIYVITADMFSSNHSLVKHSF
;
A
#
# COMPACT_ATOMS: atom_id res chain seq x y z
N HIS A 1 -3.80 -4.96 -11.41
CA HIS A 1 -3.81 -4.46 -10.02
C HIS A 1 -4.04 -2.94 -9.89
N GLN A 2 -4.57 -2.24 -10.90
CA GLN A 2 -4.63 -0.76 -10.87
C GLN A 2 -5.56 -0.21 -9.78
N ASP A 3 -6.76 -0.78 -9.62
CA ASP A 3 -7.75 -0.31 -8.65
C ASP A 3 -7.26 -0.33 -7.20
N ILE A 4 -6.64 -1.45 -6.82
CA ILE A 4 -6.11 -1.61 -5.47
C ILE A 4 -4.91 -0.70 -5.23
N LEU A 5 -4.04 -0.51 -6.22
CA LEU A 5 -2.90 0.41 -6.11
C LEU A 5 -3.37 1.85 -5.94
N ALA A 6 -4.38 2.28 -6.71
CA ALA A 6 -4.98 3.60 -6.59
C ALA A 6 -5.59 3.79 -5.19
N TYR A 7 -6.40 2.84 -4.72
CA TYR A 7 -6.99 2.88 -3.38
C TYR A 7 -5.93 3.01 -2.28
N LEU A 8 -4.86 2.20 -2.33
CA LEU A 8 -3.79 2.24 -1.34
C LEU A 8 -3.02 3.56 -1.39
N TYR A 9 -2.77 4.10 -2.57
CA TYR A 9 -2.11 5.40 -2.74
C TYR A 9 -2.95 6.55 -2.17
N GLU A 10 -4.24 6.56 -2.42
CA GLU A 10 -5.13 7.64 -1.96
C GLU A 10 -5.36 7.63 -0.45
N HIS A 11 -5.44 6.44 0.16
CA HIS A 11 -5.89 6.29 1.55
C HIS A 11 -4.78 5.89 2.52
N HIS A 12 -3.67 5.35 2.02
CA HIS A 12 -2.63 4.72 2.83
C HIS A 12 -1.20 5.10 2.40
N LEU A 13 -0.99 6.21 1.69
CA LEU A 13 0.36 6.67 1.35
C LEU A 13 1.23 6.89 2.60
N ALA A 14 2.48 6.45 2.56
CA ALA A 14 3.45 6.70 3.60
C ALA A 14 3.90 8.16 3.66
N SER A 15 4.40 8.59 4.82
CA SER A 15 5.05 9.90 4.95
C SER A 15 6.33 9.95 4.11
N PRO A 16 6.78 11.14 3.69
CA PRO A 16 8.00 11.29 2.90
C PRO A 16 9.24 10.67 3.55
N GLU A 17 9.32 10.67 4.87
CA GLU A 17 10.43 10.11 5.65
C GLU A 17 10.57 8.58 5.52
N LEU A 18 9.46 7.88 5.25
CA LEU A 18 9.44 6.43 5.05
C LEU A 18 9.52 6.05 3.57
N MET A 19 9.49 7.03 2.66
CA MET A 19 9.37 6.76 1.24
C MET A 19 10.66 6.10 0.71
N PRO A 20 10.57 4.92 0.06
CA PRO A 20 11.76 4.25 -0.44
C PRO A 20 12.29 4.95 -1.68
N VAL A 21 13.61 4.96 -1.82
CA VAL A 21 14.26 5.40 -3.06
C VAL A 21 14.41 4.19 -3.99
N VAL A 22 13.90 4.33 -5.21
CA VAL A 22 14.05 3.30 -6.24
C VAL A 22 15.47 3.34 -6.79
N LYS A 23 16.08 2.15 -6.93
CA LYS A 23 17.40 1.99 -7.55
C LYS A 23 17.30 2.12 -9.07
N ASP A 24 18.33 2.67 -9.71
CA ASP A 24 18.33 3.03 -11.14
C ASP A 24 17.91 1.90 -12.09
N ASN A 25 18.26 0.65 -11.78
CA ASN A 25 17.98 -0.51 -12.63
C ASN A 25 16.70 -1.29 -12.26
N VAL A 26 15.83 -0.72 -11.42
CA VAL A 26 14.58 -1.37 -11.01
C VAL A 26 13.43 -0.84 -11.84
N ASN A 27 12.75 -1.75 -12.55
CA ASN A 27 11.53 -1.42 -13.28
C ASN A 27 10.41 -1.05 -12.30
N SER A 28 10.13 0.24 -12.16
CA SER A 28 9.09 0.75 -11.26
C SER A 28 8.19 1.75 -11.94
N VAL A 29 6.92 1.74 -11.54
CA VAL A 29 5.89 2.67 -12.01
C VAL A 29 5.44 3.58 -10.88
N SER A 30 5.14 4.85 -11.21
CA SER A 30 4.51 5.78 -10.28
C SER A 30 3.02 5.46 -10.14
N ILE A 31 2.56 5.21 -8.91
CA ILE A 31 1.15 4.92 -8.65
C ILE A 31 0.30 6.18 -8.83
N LYS A 32 0.85 7.37 -8.58
CA LYS A 32 0.19 8.65 -8.91
C LYS A 32 -0.21 8.74 -10.38
N ARG A 33 0.63 8.21 -11.28
CA ARG A 33 0.30 8.15 -12.71
C ARG A 33 -0.84 7.18 -12.97
N VAL A 34 -0.81 6.01 -12.34
CA VAL A 34 -1.88 5.01 -12.40
C VAL A 34 -3.22 5.60 -11.97
N VAL A 35 -3.25 6.36 -10.85
CA VAL A 35 -4.46 7.04 -10.36
C VAL A 35 -5.01 8.01 -11.41
N ARG A 36 -4.14 8.82 -12.04
CA ARG A 36 -4.56 9.81 -13.05
C ARG A 36 -5.08 9.19 -14.35
N GLU A 37 -4.53 8.06 -14.75
CA GLU A 37 -4.89 7.37 -16.00
C GLU A 37 -6.04 6.38 -15.81
N ARG A 38 -6.50 6.18 -14.58
CA ARG A 38 -7.57 5.24 -14.24
C ARG A 38 -8.94 5.86 -14.50
N ASP A 39 -9.83 5.06 -15.06
CA ASP A 39 -11.23 5.40 -15.26
C ASP A 39 -12.01 5.22 -13.94
N GLU A 40 -12.63 6.28 -13.42
CA GLU A 40 -13.34 6.27 -12.12
C GLU A 40 -14.54 5.32 -12.09
N SER A 41 -15.05 4.93 -13.26
CA SER A 41 -16.16 4.01 -13.45
C SER A 41 -15.86 2.56 -13.01
N GLN A 42 -14.57 2.23 -12.81
CA GLN A 42 -14.15 0.89 -12.42
C GLN A 42 -14.12 0.77 -10.90
N SER A 43 -15.07 0.02 -10.35
CA SER A 43 -15.08 -0.70 -9.07
C SER A 43 -14.11 -0.25 -7.96
N THR A 44 -14.66 0.04 -6.76
CA THR A 44 -13.91 0.10 -5.50
C THR A 44 -13.14 -1.22 -5.31
N GLY A 45 -11.82 -1.18 -5.50
CA GLY A 45 -10.98 -2.38 -5.47
C GLY A 45 -11.16 -3.14 -4.16
N LYS A 46 -11.68 -4.37 -4.22
CA LYS A 46 -11.75 -5.24 -3.05
C LYS A 46 -10.34 -5.48 -2.53
N VAL A 47 -10.01 -4.85 -1.40
CA VAL A 47 -8.73 -5.05 -0.72
C VAL A 47 -8.60 -6.55 -0.37
N PRO A 48 -7.53 -7.23 -0.80
CA PRO A 48 -7.29 -8.62 -0.43
C PRO A 48 -7.24 -8.81 1.10
N THR A 49 -7.72 -9.94 1.60
CA THR A 49 -7.86 -10.21 3.04
C THR A 49 -6.55 -10.04 3.81
N LEU A 50 -5.43 -10.50 3.26
CA LEU A 50 -4.12 -10.36 3.89
C LEU A 50 -3.74 -8.89 4.07
N LEU A 51 -3.95 -8.08 3.03
CA LEU A 51 -3.64 -6.65 3.07
C LEU A 51 -4.55 -5.90 4.05
N LYS A 52 -5.83 -6.27 4.14
CA LYS A 52 -6.75 -5.71 5.15
C LYS A 52 -6.22 -5.84 6.58
N GLY A 53 -5.55 -6.95 6.92
CA GLY A 53 -4.96 -7.15 8.24
C GLY A 53 -3.89 -6.08 8.56
N TYR A 54 -2.97 -5.86 7.62
CA TYR A 54 -1.94 -4.83 7.75
C TYR A 54 -2.54 -3.42 7.81
N LEU A 55 -3.53 -3.11 6.95
CA LEU A 55 -4.17 -1.79 6.98
C LEU A 55 -4.89 -1.51 8.31
N LYS A 56 -5.49 -2.53 8.95
CA LYS A 56 -6.12 -2.40 10.27
C LYS A 56 -5.14 -2.01 11.38
N VAL A 57 -3.88 -2.40 11.26
CA VAL A 57 -2.82 -2.08 12.22
C VAL A 57 -1.99 -0.85 11.81
N GLY A 58 -2.54 -0.01 10.91
CA GLY A 58 -1.94 1.27 10.55
C GLY A 58 -0.95 1.22 9.39
N ALA A 59 -0.98 0.17 8.55
CA ALA A 59 -0.05 0.07 7.44
C ALA A 59 -0.15 1.23 6.44
N ARG A 60 1.02 1.62 5.92
CA ARG A 60 1.21 2.61 4.86
C ARG A 60 1.94 2.01 3.67
N VAL A 61 1.85 2.62 2.49
CA VAL A 61 2.43 2.13 1.24
C VAL A 61 3.33 3.16 0.54
N SER A 62 4.25 2.69 -0.30
CA SER A 62 5.05 3.55 -1.19
C SER A 62 4.23 4.17 -2.33
N ASP A 63 4.75 5.24 -2.92
CA ASP A 63 4.20 5.93 -4.10
C ASP A 63 4.51 5.23 -5.43
N ARG A 64 5.36 4.21 -5.39
CA ARG A 64 5.80 3.42 -6.55
C ARG A 64 5.56 1.93 -6.33
N ALA A 65 5.34 1.25 -7.45
CA ALA A 65 5.26 -0.20 -7.52
C ALA A 65 6.37 -0.75 -8.43
N VAL A 66 7.03 -1.82 -8.04
CA VAL A 66 8.03 -2.53 -8.85
C VAL A 66 7.34 -3.61 -9.67
N ILE A 67 7.66 -3.69 -10.96
CA ILE A 67 7.11 -4.67 -11.89
C ILE A 67 8.16 -5.75 -12.14
N ASP A 68 7.81 -6.99 -11.85
CA ASP A 68 8.65 -8.15 -12.08
C ASP A 68 8.01 -9.03 -13.17
N PRO A 69 8.51 -8.95 -14.41
CA PRO A 69 7.96 -9.72 -15.52
C PRO A 69 8.33 -11.20 -15.46
N VAL A 70 9.40 -11.58 -14.74
CA VAL A 70 9.84 -12.98 -14.65
C VAL A 70 8.86 -13.78 -13.81
N PHE A 71 8.41 -13.21 -12.69
CA PHE A 71 7.43 -13.85 -11.80
C PHE A 71 5.99 -13.39 -12.04
N ASN A 72 5.76 -12.46 -12.98
CA ASN A 72 4.46 -11.84 -13.23
C ASN A 72 3.85 -11.24 -11.95
N THR A 73 4.67 -10.51 -11.19
CA THR A 73 4.29 -9.92 -9.91
C THR A 73 4.46 -8.39 -9.91
N THR A 74 3.73 -7.75 -9.02
CA THR A 74 3.86 -6.33 -8.73
C THR A 74 4.11 -6.17 -7.24
N PHE A 75 5.20 -5.51 -6.88
CA PHE A 75 5.58 -5.27 -5.49
C PHE A 75 5.34 -3.83 -5.10
N VAL A 76 4.83 -3.61 -3.89
CA VAL A 76 4.70 -2.29 -3.25
C VAL A 76 5.28 -2.41 -1.85
N ALA A 77 6.05 -1.41 -1.42
CA ALA A 77 6.58 -1.40 -0.06
C ALA A 77 5.45 -1.09 0.92
N ILE A 78 5.39 -1.83 2.03
CA ILE A 78 4.42 -1.65 3.11
C ILE A 78 5.19 -1.35 4.40
N TYR A 79 4.73 -0.34 5.14
CA TYR A 79 5.30 0.10 6.40
C TYR A 79 4.27 -0.04 7.51
N VAL A 80 4.69 -0.54 8.67
CA VAL A 80 3.88 -0.50 9.90
C VAL A 80 4.77 0.09 10.99
N ILE A 81 4.34 1.22 11.55
CA ILE A 81 5.03 1.83 12.70
C ILE A 81 4.58 1.05 13.93
N THR A 82 5.49 0.28 14.51
CA THR A 82 5.17 -0.62 15.64
C THR A 82 4.67 0.13 16.87
N ALA A 83 5.18 1.34 17.11
CA ALA A 83 4.73 2.23 18.18
C ALA A 83 3.24 2.62 18.04
N ASP A 84 2.72 2.68 16.82
CA ASP A 84 1.36 3.10 16.51
C ASP A 84 0.42 1.94 16.17
N MET A 85 0.93 0.70 16.18
CA MET A 85 0.22 -0.48 15.69
C MET A 85 -1.13 -0.73 16.39
N PHE A 86 -1.23 -0.30 17.65
CA PHE A 86 -2.38 -0.49 18.53
C PHE A 86 -3.17 0.79 18.82
N SER A 87 -2.67 1.96 18.40
CA SER A 87 -3.33 3.23 18.67
C SER A 87 -4.63 3.39 17.87
N SER A 88 -4.68 2.79 16.68
CA SER A 88 -5.75 2.98 15.69
C SER A 88 -6.95 2.03 15.85
N ASN A 89 -6.78 0.89 16.53
CA ASN A 89 -7.82 -0.15 16.65
C ASN A 89 -7.88 -0.70 18.08
N HIS A 90 -8.65 -0.03 18.95
CA HIS A 90 -8.81 -0.41 20.36
C HIS A 90 -9.32 -1.84 20.58
N SER A 91 -10.01 -2.44 19.59
CA SER A 91 -10.46 -3.84 19.67
C SER A 91 -9.32 -4.85 19.62
N LEU A 92 -8.18 -4.51 19.00
CA LEU A 92 -6.99 -5.37 18.96
C LEU A 92 -6.21 -5.33 20.28
N VAL A 93 -6.39 -4.27 21.08
CA VAL A 93 -5.67 -4.07 22.34
C VAL A 93 -6.29 -4.87 23.49
N LYS A 94 -7.60 -5.12 23.43
CA LYS A 94 -8.36 -5.77 24.53
C LYS A 94 -8.04 -7.25 24.79
N HIS A 95 -7.23 -7.90 23.96
CA HIS A 95 -6.93 -9.33 24.07
C HIS A 95 -5.44 -9.67 24.27
N SER A 96 -4.60 -8.68 24.57
CA SER A 96 -3.14 -8.88 24.69
C SER A 96 -2.57 -8.90 26.11
N PHE A 97 -3.40 -8.97 27.16
CA PHE A 97 -2.93 -9.18 28.54
C PHE A 97 -3.89 -10.06 29.32
#